data_AF-A0A6D0IU06-F1
#
_entry.id   AF-A0A6D0IU06-F1
#
_cell.length_a   1.000
_cell.length_b   1.000
_cell.length_c   1.000
_cell.angle_alpha   90.00
_cell.angle_beta   90.00
_cell.angle_gamma   90.00
#
_symmetry.space_group_name_H-M   'P 1'
#
loop_
_entity.id
_entity.type
_entity.pdbx_description
1 polymer ?
#
loop_
_entity_poly.entity_id
_entity_poly.type
_entity_poly.pdbx_seq_one_letter_code
_entity_poly.pdbx_strand_id
1 'polypeptide(L)'
;AILSGLSDMIPNSSPESAPEIQLLQSRMILGKTIAELNLRDIVEQKYFPIVGRGWARLTKEKPGELAISWMHIPQLNGQDQQLTLTVGENGHYTLEGEEFTVNGMVGQRLEKDGVALTIADIKAKPGTQFVLSQRTELEAINALQETFTVSERSKESGMLELTMTGDDPQLITRILNSIANNYLQQNIARQAAQDSQSLEFLQRQLPEVRSELDQAEEKLNVYRQQRDSVDLNLEAKAVLEQIVNVDNQLNELTFREAEISQL
;
A
#
# COMPACT_ATOMS: atom_id res chain seq x y z
N ALA A 1 -43.77 -10.93 -17.72
CA ALA A 1 -43.53 -9.52 -17.35
C ALA A 1 -43.01 -9.33 -15.90
N ILE A 2 -42.37 -10.35 -15.29
CA ILE A 2 -41.83 -10.24 -13.90
C ILE A 2 -40.29 -10.21 -13.89
N LEU A 3 -39.63 -10.59 -15.00
CA LEU A 3 -38.17 -10.57 -15.12
C LEU A 3 -37.60 -9.20 -15.54
N SER A 4 -38.45 -8.29 -16.03
CA SER A 4 -38.02 -6.97 -16.51
C SER A 4 -37.77 -5.97 -15.36
N GLY A 5 -38.40 -6.17 -14.19
CA GLY A 5 -38.28 -5.27 -13.04
C GLY A 5 -37.11 -5.56 -12.09
N LEU A 6 -36.38 -6.67 -12.29
CA LEU A 6 -35.19 -7.00 -11.48
C LEU A 6 -33.91 -6.33 -12.01
N SER A 7 -33.87 -5.98 -13.30
CA SER A 7 -32.73 -5.27 -13.89
C SER A 7 -32.64 -3.80 -13.47
N ASP A 8 -33.75 -3.21 -13.02
CA ASP A 8 -33.84 -1.82 -12.55
C ASP A 8 -33.55 -1.66 -11.04
N MET A 9 -33.32 -2.77 -10.31
CA MET A 9 -32.93 -2.77 -8.89
C MET A 9 -31.42 -2.96 -8.67
N ILE A 10 -30.65 -3.19 -9.72
CA ILE A 10 -29.18 -3.13 -9.65
C ILE A 10 -28.83 -1.66 -9.78
N PRO A 11 -28.40 -0.98 -8.69
CA PRO A 11 -27.97 0.40 -8.82
C PRO A 11 -26.86 0.40 -9.86
N ASN A 12 -27.03 1.22 -10.92
CA ASN A 12 -26.02 1.51 -11.93
C ASN A 12 -24.64 1.29 -11.33
N SER A 13 -23.99 0.21 -11.76
CA SER A 13 -22.70 -0.22 -11.24
C SER A 13 -21.82 1.02 -11.16
N SER A 14 -21.47 1.43 -9.94
CA SER A 14 -20.34 2.35 -9.79
C SER A 14 -19.21 1.71 -10.60
N PRO A 15 -18.52 2.45 -11.48
CA PRO A 15 -17.47 1.84 -12.28
C PRO A 15 -16.56 1.07 -11.32
N GLU A 16 -16.20 -0.18 -11.67
CA GLU A 16 -15.40 -1.06 -10.81
C GLU A 16 -14.15 -0.35 -10.29
N SER A 17 -13.67 0.62 -11.09
CA SER A 17 -12.52 1.50 -10.88
C SER A 17 -12.74 2.71 -9.94
N ALA A 18 -13.96 2.95 -9.43
CA ALA A 18 -14.25 4.14 -8.61
C ALA A 18 -13.44 4.20 -7.30
N PRO A 19 -13.26 3.10 -6.54
CA PRO A 19 -12.38 3.08 -5.37
C PRO A 19 -10.91 3.40 -5.72
N GLU A 20 -10.43 2.93 -6.87
CA GLU A 20 -9.06 3.08 -7.33
C GLU A 20 -8.77 4.54 -7.72
N ILE A 21 -9.74 5.19 -8.37
CA ILE A 21 -9.70 6.64 -8.66
C ILE A 21 -9.54 7.42 -7.36
N GLN A 22 -10.37 7.13 -6.35
CA GLN A 22 -10.28 7.80 -5.04
C GLN A 22 -8.96 7.53 -4.34
N LEU A 23 -8.44 6.30 -4.44
CA LEU A 23 -7.17 5.94 -3.83
C LEU A 23 -5.99 6.68 -4.48
N LEU A 24 -5.96 6.78 -5.81
CA LEU A 24 -4.95 7.54 -6.55
C LEU A 24 -4.96 9.03 -6.18
N GLN A 25 -6.14 9.61 -5.97
CA GLN A 25 -6.30 11.01 -5.56
C GLN A 25 -6.17 11.24 -4.05
N SER A 26 -5.96 10.16 -3.28
CA SER A 26 -5.91 10.23 -1.82
C SER A 26 -4.67 10.95 -1.32
N ARG A 27 -4.81 11.62 -0.17
CA ARG A 27 -3.69 12.29 0.52
C ARG A 27 -2.53 11.36 0.82
N MET A 28 -2.80 10.08 1.05
CA MET A 28 -1.76 9.09 1.31
C MET A 28 -0.83 8.90 0.10
N ILE A 29 -1.39 8.78 -1.11
CA ILE A 29 -0.59 8.59 -2.34
C ILE A 29 0.05 9.92 -2.77
N LEU A 30 -0.72 11.00 -2.77
CA LEU A 30 -0.23 12.32 -3.19
C LEU A 30 0.80 12.90 -2.22
N GLY A 31 0.58 12.77 -0.91
CA GLY A 31 1.49 13.23 0.13
C GLY A 31 2.84 12.51 0.06
N LYS A 32 2.83 11.18 -0.15
CA LYS A 32 4.07 10.42 -0.35
C LYS A 32 4.84 10.87 -1.58
N THR A 33 4.14 11.09 -2.69
CA THR A 33 4.73 11.62 -3.94
C THR A 33 5.38 13.00 -3.71
N ILE A 34 4.68 13.88 -2.98
CA ILE A 34 5.17 15.21 -2.64
C ILE A 34 6.45 15.15 -1.81
N ALA A 35 6.52 14.23 -0.85
CA ALA A 35 7.70 14.02 -0.01
C ALA A 35 8.88 13.43 -0.80
N GLU A 36 8.64 12.43 -1.66
CA GLU A 36 9.70 11.78 -2.46
C GLU A 36 10.35 12.72 -3.47
N LEU A 37 9.56 13.66 -4.03
CA LEU A 37 10.02 14.57 -5.08
C LEU A 37 10.28 16.00 -4.56
N ASN A 38 10.22 16.22 -3.25
CA ASN A 38 10.38 17.54 -2.61
C ASN A 38 9.50 18.64 -3.23
N LEU A 39 8.25 18.31 -3.60
CA LEU A 39 7.34 19.25 -4.31
C LEU A 39 6.84 20.42 -3.44
N ARG A 40 7.24 20.46 -2.17
CA ARG A 40 6.95 21.54 -1.23
C ARG A 40 7.93 22.70 -1.36
N ASP A 41 9.09 22.45 -1.95
CA ASP A 41 10.21 23.36 -2.00
C ASP A 41 9.97 24.42 -3.07
N ILE A 42 9.95 25.69 -2.67
CA ILE A 42 9.85 26.84 -3.57
C ILE A 42 11.21 27.53 -3.60
N VAL A 43 11.73 27.73 -4.81
CA VAL A 43 12.98 28.42 -5.07
C VAL A 43 12.74 29.45 -6.16
N GLU A 44 12.72 30.72 -5.78
CA GLU A 44 12.49 31.82 -6.72
C GLU A 44 13.66 32.79 -6.74
N GLN A 45 14.20 33.11 -7.91
CA GLN A 45 15.21 34.17 -8.02
C GLN A 45 14.55 35.54 -7.81
N LYS A 46 15.12 36.36 -6.91
CA LYS A 46 14.65 37.72 -6.65
C LYS A 46 15.13 38.65 -7.77
N TYR A 47 14.20 39.33 -8.43
CA TYR A 47 14.48 40.38 -9.41
C TYR A 47 14.22 41.76 -8.80
N PHE A 48 15.04 42.75 -9.16
CA PHE A 48 14.88 44.13 -8.66
C PHE A 48 13.55 44.74 -9.16
N PRO A 49 12.70 45.30 -8.27
CA PRO A 49 11.35 45.76 -8.62
C PRO A 49 11.31 47.02 -9.51
N ILE A 50 12.39 47.82 -9.53
CA ILE A 50 12.43 49.10 -10.26
C ILE A 50 12.63 48.89 -11.77
N VAL A 51 13.17 47.74 -12.18
CA VAL A 51 13.36 47.39 -13.59
C VAL A 51 12.46 46.20 -13.88
N GLY A 52 11.19 46.49 -14.18
CA GLY A 52 10.09 45.52 -14.16
C GLY A 52 10.33 44.23 -14.93
N ARG A 53 9.53 43.19 -14.60
CA ARG A 53 9.52 41.81 -15.13
C ARG A 53 9.65 41.67 -16.66
N GLY A 54 9.48 42.75 -17.43
CA GLY A 54 9.70 42.81 -18.88
C GLY A 54 11.16 43.01 -19.34
N TRP A 55 12.04 43.59 -18.53
CA TRP A 55 13.44 43.86 -18.93
C TRP A 55 14.34 42.63 -18.91
N ALA A 56 14.14 41.70 -17.96
CA ALA A 56 14.88 40.43 -17.94
C ALA A 56 14.59 39.56 -19.19
N ARG A 57 13.39 39.67 -19.77
CA ARG A 57 13.04 39.03 -21.05
C ARG A 57 13.74 39.67 -22.25
N LEU A 58 14.09 40.95 -22.16
CA LEU A 58 14.79 41.71 -23.21
C LEU A 58 16.32 41.56 -23.13
N THR A 59 16.89 41.32 -21.94
CA THR A 59 18.35 41.24 -21.73
C THR A 59 18.97 39.89 -22.05
N LYS A 60 18.20 38.85 -22.41
CA LYS A 60 18.68 37.47 -22.68
C LYS A 60 19.53 36.86 -21.55
N GLU A 61 19.54 37.45 -20.35
CA GLU A 61 20.26 36.86 -19.23
C GLU A 61 19.49 35.63 -18.76
N LYS A 62 20.15 34.47 -18.80
CA LYS A 62 19.58 33.24 -18.28
C LYS A 62 19.36 33.42 -16.78
N PRO A 63 18.17 33.05 -16.24
CA PRO A 63 17.96 33.03 -14.81
C PRO A 63 19.03 32.15 -14.15
N GLY A 64 19.43 32.52 -12.94
CA GLY A 64 20.32 31.69 -12.14
C GLY A 64 19.60 30.40 -11.76
N GLU A 65 20.31 29.27 -11.85
CA GLU A 65 19.77 27.98 -11.41
C GLU A 65 20.36 27.63 -10.04
N LEU A 66 19.49 27.22 -9.12
CA LEU A 66 19.86 26.72 -7.79
C LEU A 66 19.37 25.28 -7.66
N ALA A 67 20.31 24.34 -7.56
CA ALA A 67 19.97 22.93 -7.37
C ALA A 67 20.01 22.58 -5.88
N ILE A 68 18.84 22.41 -5.28
CA ILE A 68 18.71 22.02 -3.87
C ILE A 68 18.57 20.50 -3.78
N SER A 69 19.39 19.86 -2.94
CA SER A 69 19.26 18.41 -2.65
C SER A 69 18.28 18.15 -1.51
N TRP A 70 18.33 19.00 -0.49
CA TRP A 70 17.50 18.87 0.70
C TRP A 70 17.20 20.24 1.29
N MET A 71 15.94 20.47 1.66
CA MET A 71 15.52 21.68 2.36
C MET A 71 14.45 21.36 3.39
N HIS A 72 14.64 21.92 4.58
CA HIS A 72 13.65 21.94 5.64
C HIS A 72 13.62 23.34 6.23
N ILE A 73 12.47 24.00 6.13
CA ILE A 73 12.24 25.31 6.71
C ILE A 73 11.05 25.15 7.67
N PRO A 74 11.27 25.20 8.99
CA PRO A 74 10.18 25.14 9.95
C PRO A 74 9.33 26.40 9.87
N GLN A 75 8.07 26.29 10.30
CA GLN A 75 7.23 27.48 10.49
C GLN A 75 7.70 28.28 11.69
N LEU A 76 7.77 29.60 11.54
CA LEU A 76 8.10 30.51 12.62
C LEU A 76 6.80 31.08 13.19
N ASN A 77 6.53 30.87 14.48
CA ASN A 77 5.30 31.32 15.13
C ASN A 77 4.00 30.84 14.44
N GLY A 78 4.04 29.69 13.79
CA GLY A 78 2.91 29.12 13.04
C GLY A 78 2.62 29.82 11.70
N GLN A 79 3.55 30.65 11.22
CA GLN A 79 3.50 31.28 9.90
C GLN A 79 4.63 30.75 9.01
N ASP A 80 4.39 30.80 7.70
CA ASP A 80 5.37 30.40 6.71
C ASP A 80 6.53 31.40 6.70
N GLN A 81 7.74 30.87 6.80
CA GLN A 81 8.96 31.66 6.80
C GLN A 81 9.59 31.66 5.40
N GLN A 82 10.06 32.83 4.98
CA GLN A 82 10.88 32.99 3.78
C GLN A 82 12.34 33.21 4.19
N LEU A 83 13.25 32.53 3.50
CA LEU A 83 14.68 32.71 3.66
C LEU A 83 15.26 33.34 2.41
N THR A 84 16.22 34.25 2.57
CA THR A 84 16.96 34.83 1.43
C THR A 84 18.33 34.19 1.36
N LEU A 85 18.63 33.54 0.24
CA LEU A 85 19.95 33.04 -0.09
C LEU A 85 20.65 34.02 -1.03
N THR A 86 21.82 34.51 -0.63
CA THR A 86 22.70 35.33 -1.47
C THR A 86 23.90 34.50 -1.90
N VAL A 87 24.11 34.40 -3.21
CA VAL A 87 25.23 33.64 -3.80
C VAL A 87 26.53 34.42 -3.57
N GLY A 88 27.54 33.75 -3.00
CA GLY A 88 28.89 34.27 -2.82
C GLY A 88 29.86 33.77 -3.89
N GLU A 89 31.16 33.93 -3.64
CA GLU A 89 32.22 33.45 -4.53
C GLU A 89 32.67 32.02 -4.15
N ASN A 90 33.27 31.29 -5.09
CA ASN A 90 33.87 29.97 -4.87
C ASN A 90 32.93 28.93 -4.22
N GLY A 91 31.63 28.99 -4.53
CA GLY A 91 30.64 28.07 -3.98
C GLY A 91 30.23 28.37 -2.53
N HIS A 92 30.62 29.53 -1.98
CA HIS A 92 30.05 30.04 -0.74
C HIS A 92 28.71 30.72 -1.00
N TYR A 93 27.85 30.72 0.02
CA TYR A 93 26.60 31.45 0.01
C TYR A 93 26.26 31.90 1.42
N THR A 94 25.41 32.91 1.53
CA THR A 94 24.87 33.40 2.79
C THR A 94 23.38 33.16 2.81
N LEU A 95 22.88 32.55 3.88
CA LEU A 95 21.47 32.31 4.13
C LEU A 95 21.00 33.24 5.25
N GLU A 96 20.01 34.06 4.94
CA GLU A 96 19.39 35.03 5.85
C GLU A 96 17.95 34.58 6.16
N GLY A 97 17.68 34.33 7.44
CA GLY A 97 16.35 34.23 8.00
C GLY A 97 15.97 35.50 8.75
N GLU A 98 14.82 35.49 9.43
CA GLU A 98 14.32 36.67 10.16
C GLU A 98 15.22 37.05 11.34
N GLU A 99 15.74 36.05 12.06
CA GLU A 99 16.54 36.25 13.28
C GLU A 99 17.99 35.77 13.15
N PHE A 100 18.39 35.23 11.99
CA PHE A 100 19.70 34.65 11.81
C PHE A 100 20.30 34.90 10.43
N THR A 101 21.63 34.89 10.41
CA THR A 101 22.42 34.86 9.18
C THR A 101 23.51 33.82 9.34
N VAL A 102 23.66 32.96 8.34
CA VAL A 102 24.67 31.90 8.36
C VAL A 102 25.31 31.73 7.00
N ASN A 103 26.62 31.50 6.97
CA ASN A 103 27.35 31.19 5.76
C ASN A 103 27.38 29.68 5.54
N GLY A 104 27.09 29.26 4.31
CA GLY A 104 27.18 27.88 3.87
C GLY A 104 28.13 27.71 2.68
N MET A 105 28.36 26.45 2.32
CA MET A 105 29.17 26.06 1.18
C MET A 105 28.44 24.96 0.40
N VAL A 106 28.48 25.04 -0.92
CA VAL A 106 27.87 24.04 -1.82
C VAL A 106 28.41 22.64 -1.51
N GLY A 107 27.53 21.65 -1.53
CA GLY A 107 27.81 20.26 -1.20
C GLY A 107 27.86 19.96 0.30
N GLN A 108 27.77 20.96 1.17
CA GLN A 108 27.76 20.77 2.63
C GLN A 108 26.36 20.98 3.19
N ARG A 109 26.04 20.19 4.23
CA ARG A 109 24.80 20.34 4.97
C ARG A 109 24.93 21.50 5.95
N LEU A 110 24.04 22.48 5.80
CA LEU A 110 23.92 23.64 6.65
C LEU A 110 22.72 23.44 7.59
N GLU A 111 22.92 23.57 8.89
CA GLU A 111 21.86 23.52 9.89
C GLU A 111 21.97 24.73 10.84
N LYS A 112 20.88 25.48 10.97
CA LYS A 112 20.82 26.66 11.85
C LYS A 112 19.38 26.94 12.27
N ASP A 113 19.15 27.07 13.57
CA ASP A 113 17.86 27.46 14.17
C ASP A 113 16.67 26.65 13.63
N GLY A 114 16.86 25.33 13.46
CA GLY A 114 15.85 24.39 12.94
C GLY A 114 15.76 24.31 11.42
N VAL A 115 16.34 25.27 10.70
CA VAL A 115 16.49 25.21 9.23
C VAL A 115 17.60 24.24 8.87
N ALA A 116 17.34 23.36 7.90
CA ALA A 116 18.35 22.50 7.29
C ALA A 116 18.35 22.67 5.77
N LEU A 117 19.52 22.93 5.19
CA LEU A 117 19.68 23.16 3.75
C LEU A 117 20.90 22.42 3.22
N THR A 118 20.77 21.80 2.05
CA THR A 118 21.89 21.20 1.32
C THR A 118 21.77 21.57 -0.15
N ILE A 119 22.75 22.29 -0.66
CA ILE A 119 22.79 22.76 -2.04
C ILE A 119 23.71 21.85 -2.84
N ALA A 120 23.18 21.26 -3.92
CA ALA A 120 23.94 20.41 -4.82
C ALA A 120 24.87 21.23 -5.72
N ASP A 121 24.32 22.29 -6.31
CA ASP A 121 24.99 23.10 -7.32
C ASP A 121 24.37 24.50 -7.40
N ILE A 122 25.18 25.50 -7.75
CA ILE A 122 24.75 26.89 -7.95
C ILE A 122 25.27 27.36 -9.30
N LYS A 123 24.37 27.64 -10.23
CA LYS A 123 24.69 28.26 -11.53
C LYS A 123 24.10 29.66 -11.57
N ALA A 124 24.69 30.55 -10.80
CA ALA A 124 24.30 31.95 -10.72
C ALA A 124 25.52 32.85 -10.48
N LYS A 125 25.43 34.13 -10.84
CA LYS A 125 26.50 35.09 -10.58
C LYS A 125 26.56 35.42 -9.06
N PRO A 126 27.75 35.65 -8.49
CA PRO A 126 27.86 36.20 -7.13
C PRO A 126 27.00 37.46 -6.96
N GLY A 127 26.33 37.58 -5.82
CA GLY A 127 25.33 38.62 -5.52
C GLY A 127 23.91 38.29 -5.99
N THR A 128 23.68 37.20 -6.73
CA THR A 128 22.32 36.75 -7.06
C THR A 128 21.59 36.33 -5.80
N GLN A 129 20.34 36.78 -5.65
CA GLN A 129 19.49 36.45 -4.50
C GLN A 129 18.38 35.48 -4.90
N PHE A 130 18.16 34.46 -4.07
CA PHE A 130 17.05 33.52 -4.16
C PHE A 130 16.20 33.62 -2.91
N VAL A 131 14.89 33.57 -3.08
CA VAL A 131 13.92 33.40 -2.00
C VAL A 131 13.59 31.93 -1.92
N LEU A 132 13.83 31.36 -0.74
CA LEU A 132 13.53 29.98 -0.41
C LEU A 132 12.33 29.96 0.54
N SER A 133 11.34 29.14 0.22
CA SER A 133 10.22 28.86 1.12
C SER A 133 9.76 27.43 0.94
N GLN A 134 8.99 26.94 1.91
CA GLN A 134 8.44 25.60 1.86
C GLN A 134 6.94 25.65 2.11
N ARG A 135 6.16 25.13 1.17
CA ARG A 135 4.70 25.00 1.33
C ARG A 135 4.38 24.02 2.44
N THR A 136 3.21 24.21 3.05
CA THR A 136 2.63 23.16 3.88
C THR A 136 2.33 21.92 3.03
N GLU A 137 2.27 20.77 3.69
CA GLU A 137 1.89 19.52 3.00
C GLU A 137 0.49 19.63 2.38
N LEU A 138 -0.45 20.27 3.08
CA LEU A 138 -1.82 20.45 2.61
C LEU A 138 -1.88 21.33 1.35
N GLU A 139 -1.14 22.43 1.31
CA GLU A 139 -1.07 23.29 0.13
C GLU A 139 -0.48 22.57 -1.08
N ALA A 140 0.59 21.79 -0.86
CA ALA A 140 1.20 21.00 -1.92
C ALA A 140 0.24 19.92 -2.45
N ILE A 141 -0.52 19.26 -1.56
CA ILE A 141 -1.55 18.29 -1.95
C ILE A 141 -2.64 18.99 -2.77
N ASN A 142 -3.16 20.13 -2.32
CA ASN A 142 -4.22 20.84 -3.02
C ASN A 142 -3.75 21.30 -4.42
N ALA A 143 -2.54 21.87 -4.51
CA ALA A 143 -1.96 22.28 -5.81
C ALA A 143 -1.80 21.10 -6.78
N LEU A 144 -1.43 19.92 -6.27
CA LEU A 144 -1.33 18.73 -7.09
C LEU A 144 -2.73 18.22 -7.50
N GLN A 145 -3.70 18.21 -6.58
CA GLN A 145 -5.09 17.82 -6.88
C GLN A 145 -5.78 18.72 -7.93
N GLU A 146 -5.42 20.00 -7.99
CA GLU A 146 -5.95 20.92 -9.01
C GLU A 146 -5.45 20.62 -10.43
N THR A 147 -4.25 20.03 -10.54
CA THR A 147 -3.58 19.78 -11.82
C THR A 147 -3.58 18.32 -12.25
N PHE A 148 -3.87 17.40 -11.33
CA PHE A 148 -3.90 15.97 -11.53
C PHE A 148 -5.33 15.42 -11.59
N THR A 149 -5.65 14.73 -12.68
CA THR A 149 -6.95 14.08 -12.88
C THR A 149 -6.77 12.61 -13.19
N VAL A 150 -7.74 11.81 -12.72
CA VAL A 150 -7.82 10.39 -13.02
C VAL A 150 -9.19 10.13 -13.60
N SER A 151 -9.22 9.51 -14.77
CA SER A 151 -10.45 9.13 -15.46
C SER A 151 -10.36 7.68 -15.94
N GLU A 152 -11.50 7.06 -16.17
CA GLU A 152 -11.53 5.73 -16.76
C GLU A 152 -11.61 5.84 -18.28
N ARG A 153 -10.73 5.13 -19.00
CA ARG A 153 -10.65 5.22 -20.46
C ARG A 153 -11.90 4.67 -21.15
N SER A 154 -12.47 3.61 -20.60
CA SER A 154 -13.84 3.16 -20.90
C SER A 154 -14.42 2.43 -19.69
N LYS A 155 -15.72 2.65 -19.43
CA LYS A 155 -16.45 2.17 -18.23
C LYS A 155 -16.41 0.66 -17.95
N GLU A 156 -15.92 -0.12 -18.90
CA GLU A 156 -15.85 -1.58 -18.84
C GLU A 156 -14.42 -2.11 -19.00
N SER A 157 -13.43 -1.24 -19.22
CA SER A 157 -12.05 -1.69 -19.44
C SER A 157 -11.25 -1.90 -18.17
N GLY A 158 -11.67 -1.32 -17.04
CA GLY A 158 -10.84 -1.23 -15.84
C GLY A 158 -9.54 -0.44 -16.04
N MET A 159 -9.36 0.22 -17.19
CA MET A 159 -8.15 0.99 -17.50
C MET A 159 -8.31 2.43 -17.05
N LEU A 160 -7.43 2.84 -16.14
CA LEU A 160 -7.32 4.21 -15.66
C LEU A 160 -6.37 5.02 -16.53
N GLU A 161 -6.80 6.24 -16.85
CA GLU A 161 -6.03 7.27 -17.51
C GLU A 161 -5.68 8.34 -16.48
N LEU A 162 -4.38 8.57 -16.31
CA LEU A 162 -3.83 9.58 -15.41
C LEU A 162 -3.37 10.76 -16.25
N THR A 163 -3.92 11.94 -15.99
CA THR A 163 -3.59 13.16 -16.70
C THR A 163 -3.07 14.21 -15.73
N MET A 164 -2.03 14.94 -16.12
CA MET A 164 -1.52 16.06 -15.37
C MET A 164 -1.12 17.20 -16.30
N THR A 165 -1.45 18.43 -15.91
CA THR A 165 -1.08 19.65 -16.64
C THR A 165 -0.03 20.43 -15.88
N GLY A 166 0.97 20.98 -16.57
CA GLY A 166 1.99 21.83 -15.97
C GLY A 166 3.03 22.32 -16.99
N ASP A 167 4.02 23.06 -16.50
CA ASP A 167 4.99 23.75 -17.37
C ASP A 167 6.21 22.91 -17.75
N ASP A 168 6.65 21.99 -16.88
CA ASP A 168 7.82 21.13 -17.11
C ASP A 168 7.39 19.68 -17.42
N PRO A 169 7.49 19.21 -18.68
CA PRO A 169 7.10 17.86 -19.06
C PRO A 169 7.95 16.77 -18.39
N GLN A 170 9.22 17.05 -18.06
CA GLN A 170 10.07 16.09 -17.35
C GLN A 170 9.67 15.96 -15.88
N LEU A 171 9.31 17.06 -15.23
CA LEU A 171 8.78 17.04 -13.88
C LEU A 171 7.43 16.34 -13.83
N ILE A 172 6.50 16.68 -14.73
CA ILE A 172 5.18 16.02 -14.81
C ILE A 172 5.33 14.50 -14.96
N THR A 173 6.21 14.06 -15.85
CA THR A 173 6.48 12.62 -16.06
C THR A 173 6.97 11.96 -14.77
N ARG A 174 7.89 12.62 -14.04
CA ARG A 174 8.39 12.12 -12.75
C ARG A 174 7.29 12.03 -11.69
N ILE A 175 6.42 13.03 -11.62
CA ILE A 175 5.29 13.07 -10.70
C ILE A 175 4.32 11.93 -11.00
N LEU A 176 3.85 11.79 -12.26
CA LEU A 176 2.93 10.73 -12.65
C LEU A 176 3.50 9.33 -12.39
N ASN A 177 4.79 9.11 -12.68
CA ASN A 177 5.47 7.84 -12.40
C ASN A 177 5.54 7.55 -10.89
N SER A 178 5.85 8.56 -10.07
CA SER A 178 5.88 8.40 -8.61
C SER A 178 4.48 8.10 -8.06
N ILE A 179 3.42 8.78 -8.52
CA ILE A 179 2.03 8.48 -8.13
C ILE A 179 1.66 7.03 -8.47
N ALA A 180 1.92 6.60 -9.71
CA ALA A 180 1.61 5.24 -10.16
C ALA A 180 2.35 4.17 -9.34
N ASN A 181 3.66 4.38 -9.10
CA ASN A 181 4.46 3.48 -8.28
C ASN A 181 3.97 3.45 -6.83
N ASN A 182 3.65 4.61 -6.25
CA ASN A 182 3.14 4.70 -4.89
C ASN A 182 1.80 3.98 -4.72
N TYR A 183 0.90 4.12 -5.69
CA TYR A 183 -0.35 3.35 -5.73
C TYR A 183 -0.09 1.84 -5.81
N LEU A 184 0.79 1.40 -6.72
CA LEU A 184 1.09 -0.02 -6.88
C LEU A 184 1.65 -0.64 -5.59
N GLN A 185 2.63 0.03 -4.98
CA GLN A 185 3.23 -0.41 -3.73
C GLN A 185 2.20 -0.47 -2.59
N GLN A 186 1.33 0.54 -2.51
CA GLN A 186 0.26 0.58 -1.52
C GLN A 186 -0.76 -0.55 -1.73
N ASN A 187 -1.09 -0.86 -3.00
CA ASN A 187 -2.01 -1.93 -3.32
C ASN A 187 -1.45 -3.30 -2.92
N ILE A 188 -0.18 -3.56 -3.26
CA ILE A 188 0.52 -4.78 -2.84
C ILE A 188 0.57 -4.90 -1.32
N ALA A 189 0.93 -3.81 -0.62
CA ALA A 189 0.99 -3.81 0.84
C ALA A 189 -0.39 -4.09 1.48
N ARG A 190 -1.45 -3.52 0.91
CA ARG A 190 -2.83 -3.75 1.37
C ARG A 190 -3.26 -5.20 1.15
N GLN A 191 -3.01 -5.76 -0.03
CA GLN A 191 -3.35 -7.16 -0.33
C GLN A 191 -2.61 -8.12 0.61
N ALA A 192 -1.31 -7.91 0.81
CA ALA A 192 -0.53 -8.73 1.74
C ALA A 192 -1.06 -8.66 3.18
N ALA A 193 -1.50 -7.49 3.63
CA ALA A 193 -2.12 -7.33 4.95
C ALA A 193 -3.46 -8.06 5.06
N GLN A 194 -4.29 -8.02 4.01
CA GLN A 194 -5.57 -8.75 3.96
C GLN A 194 -5.35 -10.27 3.98
N ASP A 195 -4.44 -10.78 3.15
CA ASP A 195 -4.11 -12.21 3.09
C ASP A 195 -3.62 -12.72 4.45
N SER A 196 -2.81 -11.92 5.13
CA SER A 196 -2.30 -12.24 6.48
C SER A 196 -3.44 -12.31 7.50
N GLN A 197 -4.39 -11.37 7.48
CA GLN A 197 -5.56 -11.37 8.37
C GLN A 197 -6.51 -12.54 8.07
N SER A 198 -6.72 -12.87 6.80
CA SER A 198 -7.51 -14.03 6.40
C SER A 198 -6.88 -15.33 6.90
N LEU A 199 -5.56 -15.47 6.80
CA LEU A 199 -4.85 -16.63 7.34
C LEU A 199 -4.98 -16.73 8.85
N GLU A 200 -4.82 -15.61 9.58
CA GLU A 200 -5.00 -15.56 11.03
C GLU A 200 -6.42 -15.97 11.45
N PHE A 201 -7.44 -15.48 10.75
CA PHE A 201 -8.82 -15.87 10.97
C PHE A 201 -9.02 -17.38 10.78
N LEU A 202 -8.50 -17.95 9.69
CA LEU A 202 -8.59 -19.40 9.44
C LEU A 202 -7.86 -20.22 10.50
N GLN A 203 -6.67 -19.80 10.93
CA GLN A 203 -5.92 -20.46 11.99
C GLN A 203 -6.69 -20.46 13.32
N ARG A 204 -7.49 -19.43 13.59
CA ARG A 204 -8.35 -19.37 14.78
C ARG A 204 -9.61 -20.21 14.65
N GLN A 205 -10.26 -20.21 13.48
CA GLN A 205 -11.54 -20.89 13.27
C GLN A 205 -11.41 -22.40 13.05
N LEU A 206 -10.34 -22.88 12.41
CA LEU A 206 -10.18 -24.30 12.12
C LEU A 206 -10.21 -25.20 13.38
N PRO A 207 -9.53 -24.86 14.49
CA PRO A 207 -9.64 -25.63 15.73
C PRO A 207 -11.04 -25.58 16.35
N GLU A 208 -11.71 -24.42 16.33
CA GLU A 208 -13.07 -24.25 16.86
C GLU A 208 -14.06 -25.14 16.11
N VAL A 209 -14.07 -25.06 14.77
CA VAL A 209 -14.95 -25.88 13.91
C VAL A 209 -14.64 -27.37 14.06
N ARG A 210 -13.36 -27.75 14.18
CA ARG A 210 -12.98 -29.15 14.43
C ARG A 210 -13.52 -29.64 15.78
N SER A 211 -13.36 -28.85 16.83
CA SER A 211 -13.88 -29.19 18.15
C SER A 211 -15.41 -29.32 18.14
N GLU A 212 -16.12 -28.47 17.39
CA GLU A 212 -17.57 -28.57 17.25
C GLU A 212 -18.01 -29.84 16.51
N LEU A 213 -17.27 -30.22 15.45
CA LEU A 213 -17.50 -31.46 14.72
C LEU A 213 -17.26 -32.68 15.63
N ASP A 214 -16.13 -32.73 16.33
CA ASP A 214 -15.79 -33.82 17.26
C ASP A 214 -16.90 -33.99 18.32
N GLN A 215 -17.42 -32.89 18.86
CA GLN A 215 -18.54 -32.92 19.81
C GLN A 215 -19.87 -33.39 19.19
N ALA A 216 -20.15 -33.04 17.93
CA ALA A 216 -21.34 -33.48 17.23
C ALA A 216 -21.28 -34.98 16.88
N GLU A 217 -20.11 -35.47 16.47
CA GLU A 217 -19.86 -36.89 16.22
C GLU A 217 -20.01 -37.73 17.49
N GLU A 218 -19.48 -37.27 18.62
CA GLU A 218 -19.65 -37.94 19.91
C GLU A 218 -21.14 -38.03 20.31
N LYS A 219 -21.90 -36.93 20.17
CA LYS A 219 -23.34 -36.93 20.44
C LYS A 219 -24.09 -37.91 19.54
N LEU A 220 -23.72 -38.02 18.26
CA LEU A 220 -24.33 -38.98 17.33
C LEU A 220 -23.99 -40.42 17.73
N ASN A 221 -22.74 -40.70 18.11
CA ASN A 221 -22.33 -42.01 18.57
C ASN A 221 -23.07 -42.44 19.83
N VAL A 222 -23.20 -41.55 20.83
CA VAL A 222 -23.99 -41.82 22.05
C VAL A 222 -25.45 -42.09 21.71
N TYR A 223 -26.06 -41.30 20.82
CA TYR A 223 -27.44 -41.55 20.37
C TYR A 223 -27.59 -42.92 19.69
N ARG A 224 -26.64 -43.30 18.82
CA ARG A 224 -26.60 -44.62 18.18
C ARG A 224 -26.47 -45.74 19.20
N GLN A 225 -25.54 -45.65 20.15
CA GLN A 225 -25.41 -46.65 21.22
C GLN A 225 -26.69 -46.82 22.06
N GLN A 226 -27.46 -45.74 22.26
CA GLN A 226 -28.71 -45.77 23.02
C GLN A 226 -29.91 -46.25 22.21
N ARG A 227 -29.89 -46.09 20.87
CA ARG A 227 -31.04 -46.38 19.97
C ARG A 227 -30.85 -47.66 19.15
N ASP A 228 -29.65 -47.93 18.67
CA ASP A 228 -29.25 -49.21 18.09
C ASP A 228 -28.87 -50.17 19.23
N SER A 229 -29.89 -50.73 19.89
CA SER A 229 -29.72 -51.89 20.78
C SER A 229 -29.52 -53.19 19.98
N VAL A 230 -28.70 -53.17 18.91
CA VAL A 230 -28.61 -54.29 17.98
C VAL A 230 -27.31 -55.05 18.23
N ASP A 231 -27.40 -56.04 19.13
CA ASP A 231 -26.94 -57.44 18.98
C ASP A 231 -25.64 -57.78 18.22
N LEU A 232 -24.66 -56.88 18.13
CA LEU A 232 -23.30 -57.20 17.65
C LEU A 232 -22.65 -58.35 18.43
N ASN A 233 -23.10 -58.60 19.66
CA ASN A 233 -22.64 -59.69 20.51
C ASN A 233 -23.27 -61.06 20.17
N LEU A 234 -24.46 -61.10 19.56
CA LEU A 234 -25.11 -62.36 19.18
C LEU A 234 -24.60 -62.89 17.83
N GLU A 235 -24.39 -62.03 16.84
CA GLU A 235 -23.81 -62.44 15.54
C GLU A 235 -22.35 -62.88 15.68
N ALA A 236 -21.53 -62.14 16.44
CA ALA A 236 -20.14 -62.53 16.69
C ALA A 236 -20.02 -63.84 17.49
N LYS A 237 -20.95 -64.08 18.43
CA LYS A 237 -21.01 -65.34 19.20
C LYS A 237 -21.44 -66.53 18.34
N ALA A 238 -22.42 -66.35 17.45
CA ALA A 238 -22.87 -67.41 16.55
C ALA A 238 -21.78 -67.88 15.59
N VAL A 239 -20.98 -66.94 15.05
CA VAL A 239 -19.83 -67.29 14.19
C VAL A 239 -18.76 -68.06 14.97
N LEU A 240 -18.47 -67.65 16.22
CA LEU A 240 -17.50 -68.36 17.06
C LEU A 240 -17.97 -69.78 17.41
N GLU A 241 -19.23 -69.97 17.78
CA GLU A 241 -19.81 -71.29 18.07
C GLU A 241 -19.76 -72.22 16.83
N GLN A 242 -19.98 -71.66 15.63
CA GLN A 242 -19.90 -72.43 14.40
C GLN A 242 -18.47 -72.88 14.08
N ILE A 243 -17.46 -72.05 14.34
CA ILE A 243 -16.04 -72.42 14.18
C ILE A 243 -15.68 -73.57 15.14
N VAL A 244 -16.05 -73.46 16.43
CA VAL A 244 -15.75 -74.50 17.43
C VAL A 244 -16.43 -75.83 17.08
N ASN A 245 -17.65 -75.80 16.56
CA ASN A 245 -18.36 -77.00 16.14
C ASN A 245 -17.68 -77.67 14.93
N VAL A 246 -17.23 -76.88 13.95
CA VAL A 246 -16.49 -77.38 12.78
C VAL A 246 -15.16 -78.01 13.20
N ASP A 247 -14.40 -77.38 14.11
CA ASP A 247 -13.15 -77.94 14.63
C ASP A 247 -13.37 -79.28 15.36
N ASN A 248 -14.47 -79.39 16.13
CA ASN A 248 -14.82 -80.65 16.79
C ASN A 248 -15.17 -81.75 15.78
N GLN A 249 -15.94 -81.43 14.72
CA GLN A 249 -16.25 -82.39 13.66
C GLN A 249 -14.99 -82.83 12.91
N LEU A 250 -14.05 -81.90 12.67
CA LEU A 250 -12.80 -82.19 11.98
C LEU A 250 -11.89 -83.10 12.83
N ASN A 251 -11.81 -82.84 14.14
CA ASN A 251 -11.11 -83.72 15.07
C ASN A 251 -11.74 -85.12 15.15
N GLU A 252 -13.08 -85.23 15.18
CA GLU A 252 -13.77 -86.51 15.20
C GLU A 252 -13.52 -87.30 13.90
N LEU A 253 -13.57 -86.63 12.75
CA LEU A 253 -13.27 -87.25 11.45
C LEU A 253 -11.81 -87.70 11.37
N THR A 254 -10.87 -86.91 11.89
CA THR A 254 -9.45 -87.29 11.96
C THR A 254 -9.26 -88.52 12.83
N PHE A 255 -9.99 -88.62 13.94
CA PHE A 255 -9.97 -89.79 14.82
C PHE A 255 -10.52 -91.04 14.12
N ARG A 256 -11.65 -90.91 13.41
CA ARG A 256 -12.23 -92.01 12.61
C ARG A 256 -11.32 -92.43 11.46
N GLU A 257 -10.64 -91.48 10.79
CA GLU A 257 -9.67 -91.80 9.74
C GLU A 257 -8.47 -92.57 10.29
N ALA A 258 -7.94 -92.16 11.46
CA ALA A 258 -6.87 -92.87 12.14
C ALA A 258 -7.31 -94.29 12.59
N GLU A 259 -8.55 -94.46 13.04
CA GLU A 259 -9.11 -95.75 13.44
C GLU A 259 -9.35 -96.68 12.24
N ILE A 260 -9.85 -96.14 11.12
CA ILE A 260 -10.02 -96.88 9.86
C ILE A 260 -8.67 -97.26 9.25
N SER A 261 -7.64 -96.40 9.35
CA SER A 261 -6.30 -96.68 8.83
C SER A 261 -5.51 -97.72 9.66
N GLN A 262 -6.01 -98.14 10.83
CA GLN A 262 -5.43 -99.21 11.66
C GLN A 262 -6.11 -100.58 11.49
N LEU A 263 -7.19 -100.67 10.71
CA LEU A 263 -7.86 -101.90 10.28
C LEU A 263 -7.28 -102.41 8.94
#